data_AF-A0A7J4GVT6-F1
#
_entry.id   AF-A0A7J4GVT6-F1
#
_cell.length_a   1.000
_cell.length_b   1.000
_cell.length_c   1.000
_cell.angle_alpha   90.00
_cell.angle_beta   90.00
_cell.angle_gamma   90.00
#
_symmetry.space_group_name_H-M   'P 1'
#
loop_
_entity.id
_entity.type
_entity.pdbx_description
1 polymer ?
#
loop_
_entity_poly.entity_id
_entity_poly.type
_entity_poly.pdbx_seq_one_letter_code
_entity_poly.pdbx_strand_id
1 'polypeptide(L)' 'MDGKNVLVTGANGHVGYALTRLLVERGYNVRASVRNKNDQEKILPLSKLDVDIVELDLMEPKTIDSAMDGIE' A
#
# COMPACT_ATOMS: atom_id res chain seq x y z
N MET A 1 8.08 14.09 9.99
CA MET A 1 7.26 13.46 8.92
C MET A 1 6.49 12.26 9.45
N ASP A 2 6.77 11.83 10.69
CA ASP A 2 5.96 10.90 11.47
C ASP A 2 4.46 11.19 11.35
N GLY A 3 3.65 10.15 11.15
CA GLY A 3 2.18 10.24 11.09
C GLY A 3 1.57 10.75 9.78
N LYS A 4 2.37 10.96 8.72
CA LYS A 4 1.85 11.27 7.38
C LYS A 4 1.25 10.03 6.71
N ASN A 5 0.12 10.20 6.02
CA ASN A 5 -0.59 9.10 5.34
C ASN A 5 -0.12 9.01 3.89
N VAL A 6 0.48 7.88 3.52
CA VAL A 6 1.05 7.68 2.18
C VAL A 6 0.52 6.42 1.52
N LEU A 7 0.22 6.50 0.22
CA LEU A 7 -0.15 5.36 -0.61
C LEU A 7 1.06 4.89 -1.42
N VAL A 8 1.40 3.61 -1.30
CA VAL A 8 2.38 2.96 -2.18
C VAL A 8 1.65 2.08 -3.19
N THR A 9 1.69 2.48 -4.46
CA THR A 9 1.16 1.65 -5.55
C THR A 9 2.13 0.53 -5.92
N GLY A 10 1.62 -0.67 -6.20
CA GLY A 10 2.48 -1.81 -6.54
C GLY A 10 3.35 -2.25 -5.36
N ALA A 11 2.81 -2.14 -4.15
CA ALA A 11 3.55 -2.37 -2.90
C ALA A 11 4.07 -3.81 -2.78
N ASN A 12 3.44 -4.78 -3.43
CA ASN A 12 3.88 -6.18 -3.46
C ASN A 12 4.98 -6.46 -4.52
N GLY A 13 5.39 -5.45 -5.29
CA GLY A 13 6.53 -5.54 -6.21
C GLY A 13 7.87 -5.38 -5.48
N HIS A 14 8.98 -5.69 -6.16
CA HIS A 14 10.31 -5.66 -5.55
C HIS A 14 10.67 -4.28 -4.96
N VAL A 15 10.53 -3.22 -5.76
CA VAL A 15 10.83 -1.84 -5.33
C VAL A 15 9.75 -1.32 -4.38
N GLY A 16 8.48 -1.57 -4.69
CA GLY A 16 7.35 -1.16 -3.86
C GLY A 16 7.44 -1.71 -2.43
N TYR A 17 7.83 -2.98 -2.28
CA TYR A 17 7.98 -3.61 -0.96
C TYR A 17 9.12 -2.99 -0.15
N ALA A 18 10.28 -2.78 -0.78
CA ALA A 18 11.42 -2.15 -0.12
C ALA A 18 11.09 -0.72 0.32
N LEU A 19 10.38 0.04 -0.52
CA LEU A 19 9.90 1.38 -0.19
C LEU A 19 8.87 1.36 0.96
N THR A 20 7.88 0.46 0.87
CA THR A 20 6.84 0.28 1.90
C THR A 20 7.47 0.02 3.26
N ARG A 21 8.38 -0.95 3.35
CA ARG A 21 9.10 -1.27 4.60
C ARG A 21 9.85 -0.05 5.14
N LEU A 22 10.57 0.65 4.28
CA LEU A 22 11.36 1.82 4.66
C LEU A 22 10.50 3.00 5.16
N LEU A 23 9.30 3.18 4.60
CA LEU A 23 8.35 4.21 5.04
C LEU A 23 7.75 3.85 6.40
N VAL A 24 7.38 2.59 6.62
CA VAL A 24 6.93 2.09 7.93
C VAL A 24 8.01 2.30 8.98
N GLU A 25 9.26 1.90 8.70
CA GLU A 25 10.41 2.10 9.61
C GLU A 25 10.68 3.59 9.94
N ARG A 26 10.20 4.51 9.10
CA ARG A 26 10.30 5.97 9.30
C ARG A 26 9.08 6.60 9.96
N GLY A 27 8.09 5.80 10.36
CA GLY A 27 6.91 6.26 11.09
C GLY A 27 5.80 6.84 10.22
N TYR A 28 5.77 6.51 8.92
CA TYR A 28 4.63 6.86 8.07
C TYR A 28 3.48 5.87 8.29
N ASN A 29 2.24 6.36 8.16
CA ASN A 29 1.07 5.50 8.05
C ASN A 29 0.95 5.05 6.60
N VAL A 30 1.36 3.82 6.31
CA VAL A 30 1.45 3.35 4.93
C VAL A 30 0.21 2.56 4.54
N ARG A 31 -0.45 3.02 3.48
CA ARG A 31 -1.42 2.24 2.71
C ARG A 31 -0.70 1.57 1.55
N ALA A 32 -0.73 0.26 1.48
CA ALA A 32 -0.05 -0.55 0.48
C ALA A 32 -1.08 -1.11 -0.50
N SER A 33 -1.03 -0.70 -1.77
CA SER A 33 -1.99 -1.21 -2.76
C SER A 33 -1.48 -2.42 -3.54
N VAL A 34 -2.41 -3.33 -3.80
CA VAL A 34 -2.27 -4.47 -4.69
C VAL A 34 -3.41 -4.49 -5.69
N ARG A 35 -3.23 -5.15 -6.83
CA ARG A 35 -4.31 -5.24 -7.84
C ARG A 35 -5.49 -6.10 -7.37
N ASN A 36 -5.22 -7.17 -6.61
CA ASN A 36 -6.25 -8.06 -6.07
C ASN A 36 -5.90 -8.35 -4.61
N LYS A 37 -6.71 -7.84 -3.67
CA LYS A 37 -6.46 -8.03 -2.23
C LYS A 37 -6.77 -9.44 -1.74
N ASN A 38 -7.44 -10.26 -2.55
CA ASN A 38 -7.77 -11.64 -2.23
C ASN A 38 -6.68 -12.63 -2.65
N ASP A 39 -5.66 -12.18 -3.40
CA ASP A 39 -4.50 -13.01 -3.76
C ASP A 39 -3.54 -13.12 -2.57
N GLN A 40 -3.74 -14.18 -1.77
CA GLN A 40 -3.02 -14.42 -0.52
C GLN A 40 -1.50 -14.48 -0.72
N GLU A 41 -1.01 -15.07 -1.81
CA GLU A 41 0.42 -15.17 -2.09
C GLU A 41 1.03 -13.78 -2.31
N LYS A 42 0.30 -12.89 -2.97
CA LYS A 42 0.73 -11.54 -3.29
C LYS A 42 0.66 -10.58 -2.10
N ILE A 43 -0.21 -10.82 -1.13
CA ILE A 43 -0.35 -9.97 0.07
C ILE A 43 0.50 -10.46 1.25
N LEU A 44 0.85 -11.75 1.31
CA LEU A 44 1.57 -12.34 2.45
C LEU A 44 2.87 -11.62 2.83
N PRO A 45 3.68 -11.08 1.90
CA PRO A 45 4.84 -10.27 2.27
C PRO A 45 4.46 -8.97 2.96
N LEU A 46 3.41 -8.30 2.47
CA LEU A 46 2.93 -7.02 2.99
C LEU A 46 2.25 -7.17 4.35
N SER A 47 1.55 -8.28 4.59
CA SER A 47 0.87 -8.55 5.86
C SER A 47 1.82 -8.75 7.04
N LYS A 48 3.14 -8.80 6.80
CA LYS A 48 4.19 -8.83 7.83
C LYS A 48 4.65 -7.44 8.26
N LEU A 49 4.20 -6.40 7.56
CA LEU A 49 4.47 -5.00 7.85
C LEU A 49 3.22 -4.37 8.49
N ASP A 50 3.41 -3.30 9.26
CA ASP A 50 2.32 -2.52 9.83
C ASP A 50 1.74 -1.55 8.78
N VAL A 51 0.87 -2.07 7.90
CA VAL A 51 0.32 -1.35 6.75
C VAL A 51 -1.16 -1.64 6.54
N ASP A 52 -1.88 -0.68 5.95
CA ASP A 52 -3.24 -0.85 5.45
C ASP A 52 -3.21 -1.41 4.02
N ILE A 53 -3.64 -2.66 3.81
CA ILE A 53 -3.63 -3.29 2.48
C ILE A 53 -4.95 -2.99 1.76
N VAL A 54 -4.86 -2.34 0.60
CA VAL A 54 -6.02 -1.98 -0.22
C VAL A 54 -5.93 -2.56 -1.62
N GLU A 55 -7.10 -2.73 -2.23
CA GLU A 55 -7.19 -3.03 -3.66
C GLU A 55 -7.18 -1.75 -4.47
N LEU A 56 -6.34 -1.69 -5.51
CA LEU A 56 -6.29 -0.58 -6.46
C LEU A 56 -5.98 -1.15 -7.85
N ASP A 57 -6.91 -0.95 -8.77
CA ASP A 57 -6.71 -1.17 -10.20
C ASP A 57 -6.65 0.18 -10.93
N LEU A 58 -5.52 0.45 -11.57
CA LEU A 58 -5.30 1.69 -12.32
C LEU A 58 -6.24 1.82 -13.53
N MET A 59 -6.84 0.72 -13.97
CA MET A 59 -7.86 0.69 -15.03
C MET A 59 -9.28 0.94 -14.50
N GLU A 60 -9.48 0.98 -13.18
CA GLU A 60 -10.77 1.23 -12.54
C GLU A 60 -10.70 2.48 -11.64
N PRO A 61 -11.03 3.68 -12.15
CA PRO A 61 -10.86 4.95 -11.44
C PRO A 61 -11.48 5.01 -10.03
N LYS A 62 -12.62 4.34 -9.82
CA LYS A 62 -13.28 4.27 -8.50
C LYS A 62 -12.41 3.63 -7.42
N THR A 63 -11.57 2.68 -7.80
CA THR A 63 -10.64 2.03 -6.87
C THR A 63 -9.50 2.97 -6.47
N ILE A 64 -9.08 3.86 -7.39
CA ILE A 64 -8.09 4.89 -7.12
C ILE A 64 -8.65 5.92 -6.14
N ASP A 65 -9.86 6.44 -6.38
CA ASP A 65 -10.51 7.40 -5.49
C ASP A 65 -10.61 6.85 -4.06
N SER A 66 -11.03 5.59 -3.93
CA SER A 66 -11.15 4.92 -2.63
C SER A 66 -9.79 4.72 -1.94
N ALA A 67 -8.74 4.37 -2.70
CA ALA A 67 -7.41 4.17 -2.16
C ALA A 67 -6.70 5.48 -1.78
N MET A 68 -7.04 6.58 -2.43
CA MET A 68 -6.50 7.92 -2.16
C MET A 68 -7.20 8.64 -0.99
N ASP A 69 -8.32 8.12 -0.49
CA ASP A 69 -9.05 8.76 0.61
C ASP A 69 -8.18 8.90 1.86
N GLY A 70 -8.03 10.15 2.33
CA GLY A 70 -7.20 10.50 3.49
C GLY A 70 -5.68 10.39 3.28
N ILE A 71 -5.19 10.22 2.04
CA ILE A 71 -3.77 10.23 1.67
C ILE A 71 -3.34 11.67 1.33
N GLU A 72 -2.10 12.03 1.70
CA GLU A 72 -1.49 13.34 1.42
C GLU A 72 -0.88 13.47 0.01
#